data_AF-A0A7S3CGD7-F1
#
_entry.id   AF-A0A7S3CGD7-F1
#
_cell.length_a   1.000
_cell.length_b   1.000
_cell.length_c   1.000
_cell.angle_alpha   90.00
_cell.angle_beta   90.00
_cell.angle_gamma   90.00
#
_symmetry.space_group_name_H-M   'P 1'
#
loop_
_entity.id
_entity.type
_entity.pdbx_description
1 polymer ?
#
loop_
_entity_poly.entity_id
_entity_poly.type
_entity_poly.pdbx_seq_one_letter_code
_entity_poly.pdbx_strand_id
1 'polypeptide(L)'
;MYAPFGKISGNVCHSNERFGFYLDNNFPRKLRRSVQSNGLLDPADFHAHVDGNPRTFSSCDAFTEAGEDNGVSAIVEDQLEIGNSFSGQYALGDVQFLRWHAINNLHGIYWKETKAMASTGIVAHIKDSTFEWISSWDDSEIRGILGSPEVGVAGIAGPGGLGAFIIENTAFKGHLGDAIAANQHCGLTGTGGLCTPEYQLAQIDWSGVNPDTRRIRFGISNGNDVLPIFSTFDDSLGGYVSVASSRQDHLLGLPGCHSTGDRALDNGIGCDVPLRRLQVWSSHGNQGAVLVAPGGRRWAMEFIGPPTNNNRKQAFGAAVAVGESYVVELSHPDGITLEFSDVVYGTDFPGEDWIDLEIRFRDRPEANRACRISSGHSRAFISSDGPLFDDGSLGACTAATASSPLDEPPSSPSDEPPSSPPDEPPSLPSDEPSSSPPPQDDPSVPSTDAEMVCEGRTAEERALAASCDEMLFSNSPNPFTGEGYYTVDSRCLDTSIVGCVGDSGCRLCHTEPETWGGSSSFPKCPQCVCDKWGETFPGACLEQTAQAVEVL
;
A
#
# COMPACT_ATOMS: atom_id res chain seq x y z
N MET A 1 1.07 4.32 -14.06
CA MET A 1 1.94 5.35 -14.67
C MET A 1 3.39 4.91 -14.48
N TYR A 2 4.33 5.31 -15.36
CA TYR A 2 5.76 4.91 -15.27
C TYR A 2 6.74 6.09 -15.33
N ALA A 3 6.22 7.31 -15.40
CA ALA A 3 7.05 8.48 -15.57
C ALA A 3 7.76 8.83 -14.25
N PRO A 4 9.10 9.01 -14.26
CA PRO A 4 9.81 9.53 -13.10
C PRO A 4 9.47 11.00 -12.91
N PHE A 5 9.28 11.40 -11.65
CA PHE A 5 8.98 12.77 -11.25
C PHE A 5 10.12 13.42 -10.43
N GLY A 6 11.23 12.70 -10.22
CA GLY A 6 12.42 13.20 -9.54
C GLY A 6 12.15 13.51 -8.07
N LYS A 7 11.98 14.79 -7.74
CA LYS A 7 11.82 15.27 -6.37
C LYS A 7 10.59 16.18 -6.25
N ILE A 8 9.75 15.90 -5.26
CA ILE A 8 8.64 16.76 -4.82
C ILE A 8 8.96 17.21 -3.40
N SER A 9 8.90 18.50 -3.10
CA SER A 9 9.33 18.99 -1.78
C SER A 9 8.51 20.16 -1.25
N GLY A 10 8.30 20.19 0.06
CA GLY A 10 7.86 21.38 0.80
C GLY A 10 6.39 21.74 0.62
N ASN A 11 5.51 20.76 0.41
CA ASN A 11 4.08 21.02 0.28
C ASN A 11 3.36 20.77 1.61
N VAL A 12 2.20 21.41 1.72
CA VAL A 12 1.27 21.21 2.82
C VAL A 12 -0.07 20.82 2.22
N CYS A 13 -0.60 19.67 2.63
CA CYS A 13 -1.95 19.23 2.31
C CYS A 13 -2.74 19.13 3.61
N HIS A 14 -3.79 19.94 3.77
CA HIS A 14 -4.54 19.95 5.01
C HIS A 14 -6.04 20.04 4.77
N SER A 15 -6.82 19.35 5.60
CA SER A 15 -8.28 19.46 5.66
C SER A 15 -8.97 19.24 4.31
N ASN A 16 -8.40 18.40 3.44
CA ASN A 16 -8.95 18.11 2.11
C ASN A 16 -10.11 17.08 2.16
N GLU A 17 -10.57 16.73 3.36
CA GLU A 17 -11.53 15.66 3.68
C GLU A 17 -11.01 14.27 3.30
N ARG A 18 -10.87 13.98 2.00
CA ARG A 18 -10.56 12.64 1.50
C ARG A 18 -9.09 12.44 1.20
N PHE A 19 -8.50 13.23 0.31
CA PHE A 19 -7.14 12.99 -0.18
C PHE A 19 -6.18 14.14 0.14
N GLY A 20 -5.10 13.83 0.85
CA GLY A 20 -3.93 14.68 0.97
C GLY A 20 -3.02 14.54 -0.25
N PHE A 21 -1.70 14.52 -0.05
CA PHE A 21 -0.78 14.19 -1.13
C PHE A 21 -0.99 12.74 -1.59
N TYR A 22 -1.28 12.56 -2.88
CA TYR A 22 -1.70 11.27 -3.41
C TYR A 22 -1.14 10.97 -4.81
N LEU A 23 -0.26 9.96 -4.92
CA LEU A 23 0.39 9.56 -6.18
C LEU A 23 -0.31 8.40 -6.91
N ASP A 24 -1.41 7.89 -6.34
CA ASP A 24 -2.28 6.81 -6.82
C ASP A 24 -1.55 5.53 -7.28
N ASN A 25 -1.10 5.47 -8.55
CA ASN A 25 -0.49 4.27 -9.15
C ASN A 25 0.73 4.60 -10.04
N ASN A 26 1.94 4.54 -9.48
CA ASN A 26 3.18 4.87 -10.21
C ASN A 26 4.39 3.99 -9.83
N PHE A 27 5.04 3.40 -10.83
CA PHE A 27 6.34 2.73 -10.67
C PHE A 27 7.31 3.39 -11.64
N PRO A 28 8.04 4.43 -11.21
CA PRO A 28 8.94 5.18 -12.08
C PRO A 28 9.97 4.28 -12.79
N ARG A 29 10.14 4.46 -14.10
CA ARG A 29 11.08 3.69 -14.93
C ARG A 29 12.08 4.57 -15.67
N LYS A 30 13.18 3.98 -16.12
CA LYS A 30 14.16 4.62 -17.01
C LYS A 30 13.61 4.67 -18.45
N LEU A 31 12.65 5.58 -18.69
CA LEU A 31 11.94 5.68 -19.97
C LEU A 31 12.83 6.22 -21.10
N ARG A 32 12.74 5.60 -22.28
CA ARG A 32 13.39 6.06 -23.53
C ARG A 32 12.56 7.18 -24.17
N ARG A 33 12.66 8.38 -23.59
CA ARG A 33 12.02 9.61 -24.05
C ARG A 33 13.09 10.67 -24.27
N SER A 34 12.80 11.63 -25.15
CA SER A 34 13.74 12.70 -25.47
C SER A 34 13.00 14.01 -25.75
N VAL A 35 13.74 15.12 -25.75
CA VAL A 35 13.20 16.42 -26.21
C VAL A 35 12.82 16.33 -27.69
N GLN A 36 13.58 15.56 -28.49
CA GLN A 36 13.32 15.34 -29.90
C GLN A 36 12.00 14.59 -30.15
N SER A 37 11.60 13.72 -29.22
CA SER A 37 10.30 13.04 -29.24
C SER A 37 9.19 13.82 -28.51
N ASN A 38 9.43 15.08 -28.12
CA ASN A 38 8.51 15.89 -27.31
C ASN A 38 8.05 15.17 -26.03
N GLY A 39 8.93 14.40 -25.40
CA GLY A 39 8.61 13.60 -24.21
C GLY A 39 7.77 12.35 -24.48
N LEU A 40 7.47 12.03 -25.75
CA LEU A 40 6.89 10.74 -26.13
C LEU A 40 7.95 9.64 -26.12
N LEU A 41 7.50 8.40 -25.99
CA LEU A 41 8.37 7.23 -26.21
C LEU A 41 8.82 7.18 -27.67
N ASP A 42 10.00 6.64 -27.90
CA ASP A 42 10.40 6.24 -29.25
C ASP A 42 9.38 5.25 -29.85
N PRO A 43 9.02 5.33 -31.15
CA PRO A 43 8.02 4.44 -31.75
C PRO A 43 8.33 2.96 -31.58
N ALA A 44 9.59 2.54 -31.68
CA ALA A 44 9.97 1.13 -31.49
C ALA A 44 9.79 0.71 -30.03
N ASP A 45 10.11 1.59 -29.08
CA ASP A 45 9.94 1.34 -27.65
C ASP A 45 8.47 1.28 -27.23
N PHE A 46 7.62 2.11 -27.83
CA PHE A 46 6.17 2.03 -27.68
C PHE A 46 5.62 0.73 -28.28
N HIS A 47 6.05 0.35 -29.48
CA HIS A 47 5.62 -0.90 -30.11
C HIS A 47 6.03 -2.12 -29.30
N ALA A 48 7.23 -2.14 -28.73
CA ALA A 48 7.67 -3.18 -27.81
C ALA A 48 6.77 -3.28 -26.56
N HIS A 49 6.26 -2.15 -26.05
CA HIS A 49 5.38 -2.18 -24.88
C HIS A 49 4.01 -2.78 -25.16
N VAL A 50 3.45 -2.49 -26.34
CA VAL A 50 2.06 -2.86 -26.68
C VAL A 50 1.94 -4.16 -27.46
N ASP A 51 3.06 -4.80 -27.84
CA ASP A 51 3.03 -6.06 -28.59
C ASP A 51 2.56 -7.26 -27.74
N GLY A 52 2.60 -7.12 -26.41
CA GLY A 52 2.17 -8.14 -25.46
C GLY A 52 3.09 -9.36 -25.38
N ASN A 53 4.26 -9.34 -26.03
CA ASN A 53 5.24 -10.42 -25.97
C ASN A 53 6.19 -10.18 -24.77
N PRO A 54 6.19 -11.03 -23.74
CA PRO A 54 7.05 -10.86 -22.57
C PRO A 54 8.56 -10.99 -22.86
N ARG A 55 8.94 -11.34 -24.09
CA ARG A 55 10.34 -11.39 -24.56
C ARG A 55 10.72 -10.22 -25.45
N THR A 56 9.80 -9.30 -25.74
CA THR A 56 10.12 -8.01 -26.34
C THR A 56 10.20 -6.97 -25.22
N PHE A 57 11.31 -6.25 -25.12
CA PHE A 57 11.54 -5.32 -24.00
C PHE A 57 11.32 -3.86 -24.40
N SER A 58 10.50 -3.18 -23.61
CA SER A 58 10.27 -1.74 -23.64
C SER A 58 10.88 -1.08 -22.40
N SER A 59 11.23 0.20 -22.52
CA SER A 59 11.63 1.01 -21.36
C SER A 59 10.51 1.21 -20.31
N CYS A 60 9.26 0.91 -20.66
CA CYS A 60 8.12 0.89 -19.74
C CYS A 60 8.09 -0.35 -18.82
N ASP A 61 8.85 -1.39 -19.14
CA ASP A 61 8.78 -2.66 -18.42
C ASP A 61 9.53 -2.58 -17.08
N ALA A 62 9.18 -3.49 -16.16
CA ALA A 62 9.79 -3.55 -14.85
C ALA A 62 11.28 -3.93 -14.88
N PHE A 63 11.72 -4.59 -15.95
CA PHE A 63 13.08 -5.08 -16.12
C PHE A 63 13.71 -4.57 -17.40
N THR A 64 15.03 -4.44 -17.37
CA THR A 64 15.82 -4.32 -18.60
C THR A 64 15.85 -5.65 -19.34
N GLU A 65 16.33 -5.66 -20.59
CA GLU A 65 16.53 -6.90 -21.35
C GLU A 65 17.49 -7.88 -20.66
N ALA A 66 18.41 -7.38 -19.83
CA ALA A 66 19.32 -8.19 -19.02
C ALA A 66 18.67 -8.73 -17.73
N GLY A 67 17.45 -8.30 -17.40
CA GLY A 67 16.72 -8.70 -16.21
C GLY A 67 16.96 -7.84 -14.98
N GLU A 68 17.73 -6.76 -15.10
CA GLU A 68 17.96 -5.80 -14.01
C GLU A 68 16.69 -4.99 -13.74
N ASP A 69 16.51 -4.53 -12.49
CA ASP A 69 15.41 -3.63 -12.15
C ASP A 69 15.52 -2.31 -12.93
N ASN A 70 14.46 -1.98 -13.67
CA ASN A 70 14.38 -0.77 -14.49
C ASN A 70 13.79 0.43 -13.73
N GLY A 71 13.65 0.33 -12.40
CA GLY A 71 13.18 1.38 -11.52
C GLY A 71 14.06 2.64 -11.47
N VAL A 72 13.46 3.76 -11.09
CA VAL A 72 14.14 5.03 -10.80
C VAL A 72 13.62 5.58 -9.48
N SER A 73 14.50 5.73 -8.48
CA SER A 73 14.06 6.26 -7.20
C SER A 73 13.66 7.74 -7.30
N ALA A 74 12.48 8.06 -6.77
CA ALA A 74 11.98 9.41 -6.59
C ALA A 74 11.84 9.72 -5.09
N ILE A 75 11.85 11.01 -4.75
CA ILE A 75 11.78 11.47 -3.36
C ILE A 75 10.64 12.45 -3.20
N VAL A 76 9.82 12.22 -2.18
CA VAL A 76 8.87 13.20 -1.65
C VAL A 76 9.42 13.62 -0.29
N GLU A 77 9.76 14.89 -0.14
CA GLU A 77 10.36 15.38 1.10
C GLU A 77 9.69 16.60 1.71
N ASP A 78 9.87 16.78 3.02
CA ASP A 78 9.39 17.95 3.76
C ASP A 78 7.89 18.18 3.57
N GLN A 79 7.12 17.09 3.64
CA GLN A 79 5.70 17.09 3.36
C GLN A 79 4.90 17.11 4.66
N LEU A 80 3.95 18.04 4.76
CA LEU A 80 3.07 18.17 5.90
C LEU A 80 1.63 17.78 5.51
N GLU A 81 1.09 16.78 6.18
CA GLU A 81 -0.25 16.24 5.94
C GLU A 81 -1.09 16.36 7.19
N ILE A 82 -2.20 17.08 7.14
CA ILE A 82 -3.01 17.37 8.33
C ILE A 82 -4.49 17.10 8.08
N GLY A 83 -5.13 16.25 8.89
CA GLY A 83 -6.59 16.10 8.85
C GLY A 83 -7.18 15.53 7.56
N ASN A 84 -6.41 14.74 6.81
CA ASN A 84 -6.85 14.06 5.60
C ASN A 84 -7.29 12.62 5.91
N SER A 85 -8.23 12.06 5.15
CA SER A 85 -8.56 10.64 5.30
C SER A 85 -7.45 9.73 4.73
N PHE A 86 -6.88 10.11 3.58
CA PHE A 86 -5.90 9.32 2.85
C PHE A 86 -4.79 10.22 2.31
N SER A 87 -3.57 10.04 2.85
CA SER A 87 -2.35 10.55 2.24
C SER A 87 -1.48 9.36 1.84
N GLY A 88 -0.90 9.35 0.64
CA GLY A 88 -0.18 8.20 0.12
C GLY A 88 -0.60 7.81 -1.29
N GLN A 89 -1.05 6.56 -1.49
CA GLN A 89 -1.24 5.95 -2.80
C GLN A 89 -1.90 4.55 -2.69
N TYR A 90 -2.17 3.91 -3.83
CA TYR A 90 -2.50 2.48 -3.87
C TYR A 90 -1.27 1.64 -4.21
N ALA A 91 -0.67 1.84 -5.37
CA ALA A 91 0.46 1.05 -5.83
C ALA A 91 1.63 1.95 -6.24
N LEU A 92 2.70 1.90 -5.46
CA LEU A 92 3.85 2.77 -5.66
C LEU A 92 5.14 2.00 -5.34
N GLY A 93 6.11 2.06 -6.23
CA GLY A 93 7.45 1.53 -6.00
C GLY A 93 8.49 2.60 -6.30
N ASP A 94 9.71 2.41 -5.80
CA ASP A 94 10.84 3.33 -6.03
C ASP A 94 10.56 4.77 -5.57
N VAL A 95 9.83 4.96 -4.47
CA VAL A 95 9.58 6.30 -3.90
C VAL A 95 9.87 6.32 -2.42
N GLN A 96 10.73 7.25 -2.00
CA GLN A 96 11.00 7.53 -0.60
C GLN A 96 10.18 8.73 -0.12
N PHE A 97 9.53 8.58 1.03
CA PHE A 97 8.99 9.65 1.83
C PHE A 97 10.00 10.04 2.91
N LEU A 98 10.59 11.22 2.77
CA LEU A 98 11.67 11.72 3.62
C LEU A 98 11.19 12.93 4.42
N ARG A 99 11.32 12.93 5.74
CA ARG A 99 10.79 14.04 6.59
C ARG A 99 9.31 14.30 6.34
N TRP A 100 8.55 13.21 6.18
CA TRP A 100 7.09 13.25 6.11
C TRP A 100 6.52 13.49 7.49
N HIS A 101 5.61 14.45 7.62
CA HIS A 101 4.94 14.77 8.86
C HIS A 101 3.43 14.63 8.69
N ALA A 102 2.85 13.62 9.34
CA ALA A 102 1.41 13.35 9.30
C ALA A 102 0.79 13.68 10.66
N ILE A 103 -0.21 14.55 10.70
CA ILE A 103 -0.92 14.97 11.91
C ILE A 103 -2.42 14.70 11.75
N ASN A 104 -3.00 13.89 12.65
CA ASN A 104 -4.45 13.65 12.71
C ASN A 104 -5.09 13.22 11.38
N ASN A 105 -4.34 12.55 10.52
CA ASN A 105 -4.90 11.89 9.34
C ASN A 105 -5.53 10.56 9.76
N LEU A 106 -6.66 10.16 9.15
CA LEU A 106 -7.24 8.83 9.37
C LEU A 106 -6.18 7.74 9.09
N HIS A 107 -5.44 7.92 7.98
CA HIS A 107 -4.23 7.19 7.66
C HIS A 107 -3.11 8.16 7.29
N GLY A 108 -2.03 8.21 8.08
CA GLY A 108 -0.90 9.11 7.83
C GLY A 108 -0.12 8.77 6.57
N ILE A 109 0.01 7.49 6.27
CA ILE A 109 0.31 6.94 4.95
C ILE A 109 -0.67 5.80 4.67
N TYR A 110 -1.24 5.81 3.48
CA TYR A 110 -2.10 4.78 2.92
C TYR A 110 -1.35 4.17 1.73
N TRP A 111 -0.97 2.89 1.81
CA TRP A 111 -0.14 2.21 0.80
C TRP A 111 -0.56 0.75 0.64
N LYS A 112 -0.95 0.30 -0.56
CA LYS A 112 -1.37 -1.10 -0.75
C LYS A 112 -0.29 -2.00 -1.32
N GLU A 113 0.51 -1.51 -2.26
CA GLU A 113 1.54 -2.31 -2.94
C GLU A 113 2.83 -1.53 -3.16
N THR A 114 3.96 -2.21 -2.94
CA THR A 114 5.29 -1.69 -3.22
C THR A 114 6.27 -2.80 -3.60
N LYS A 115 7.52 -2.41 -3.86
CA LYS A 115 8.68 -3.26 -4.04
C LYS A 115 9.91 -2.61 -3.40
N ALA A 116 10.97 -3.38 -3.17
CA ALA A 116 12.27 -2.81 -2.79
C ALA A 116 12.76 -1.73 -3.78
N MET A 117 13.53 -0.78 -3.26
CA MET A 117 14.07 0.34 -4.03
C MET A 117 15.10 -0.14 -5.05
N ALA A 118 15.00 0.32 -6.29
CA ALA A 118 15.93 -0.03 -7.37
C ALA A 118 17.30 0.65 -7.25
N SER A 119 17.38 1.82 -6.59
CA SER A 119 18.62 2.63 -6.55
C SER A 119 19.43 2.33 -5.28
N THR A 120 20.67 1.91 -5.46
CA THR A 120 21.65 1.78 -4.36
C THR A 120 21.78 3.09 -3.58
N GLY A 121 21.80 3.02 -2.25
CA GLY A 121 21.93 4.20 -1.37
C GLY A 121 20.62 4.91 -1.02
N ILE A 122 19.49 4.61 -1.68
CA ILE A 122 18.14 5.00 -1.24
C ILE A 122 17.37 3.73 -0.94
N VAL A 123 17.43 3.25 0.30
CA VAL A 123 16.84 1.96 0.70
C VAL A 123 15.56 2.12 1.52
N ALA A 124 15.48 3.17 2.34
CA ALA A 124 14.31 3.45 3.16
C ALA A 124 13.14 3.96 2.32
N HIS A 125 11.96 3.41 2.54
CA HIS A 125 10.71 3.91 1.95
C HIS A 125 10.17 5.08 2.74
N ILE A 126 10.34 5.06 4.06
CA ILE A 126 9.98 6.13 4.97
C ILE A 126 11.19 6.43 5.84
N LYS A 127 11.64 7.68 5.85
CA LYS A 127 12.85 8.10 6.55
C LYS A 127 12.67 9.44 7.25
N ASP A 128 13.26 9.60 8.43
CA ASP A 128 13.30 10.86 9.19
C ASP A 128 11.91 11.47 9.42
N SER A 129 10.86 10.64 9.53
CA SER A 129 9.46 11.06 9.46
C SER A 129 8.78 11.06 10.82
N THR A 130 7.63 11.74 10.94
CA THR A 130 6.83 11.79 12.16
C THR A 130 5.36 11.55 11.86
N PHE A 131 4.74 10.67 12.64
CA PHE A 131 3.32 10.39 12.62
C PHE A 131 2.74 10.72 13.99
N GLU A 132 1.93 11.76 14.06
CA GLU A 132 1.46 12.32 15.31
C GLU A 132 -0.06 12.39 15.34
N TRP A 133 -0.61 12.00 16.48
CA TRP A 133 -1.98 12.26 16.84
C TRP A 133 -2.00 13.30 17.98
N ILE A 134 -2.66 14.42 17.75
CA ILE A 134 -2.81 15.52 18.70
C ILE A 134 -4.29 15.63 19.08
N SER A 135 -4.56 15.56 20.39
CA SER A 135 -5.89 15.80 20.95
C SER A 135 -6.32 17.25 20.69
N SER A 136 -7.42 17.45 20.00
CA SER A 136 -8.07 18.74 19.78
C SER A 136 -8.69 19.32 21.05
N TRP A 137 -8.80 18.51 22.12
CA TRP A 137 -9.19 18.99 23.45
C TRP A 137 -8.03 19.66 24.19
N ASP A 138 -6.80 19.21 23.92
CA ASP A 138 -5.58 19.73 24.54
C ASP A 138 -4.96 20.88 23.73
N ASP A 139 -5.33 21.01 22.45
CA ASP A 139 -4.83 22.04 21.55
C ASP A 139 -5.96 22.77 20.79
N SER A 140 -6.19 24.03 21.19
CA SER A 140 -7.21 24.89 20.59
C SER A 140 -6.90 25.31 19.15
N GLU A 141 -5.63 25.31 18.74
CA GLU A 141 -5.21 25.64 17.38
C GLU A 141 -5.50 24.48 16.42
N ILE A 142 -5.14 23.25 16.82
CA ILE A 142 -5.47 22.04 16.06
C ILE A 142 -6.99 21.89 15.91
N ARG A 143 -7.75 22.17 16.98
CA ARG A 143 -9.21 22.21 16.90
C ARG A 143 -9.73 23.25 15.91
N GLY A 144 -9.12 24.42 15.86
CA GLY A 144 -9.46 25.48 14.92
C GLY A 144 -9.17 25.10 13.46
N ILE A 145 -8.14 24.31 13.21
CA ILE A 145 -7.76 23.83 11.87
C ILE A 145 -8.64 22.65 11.40
N LEU A 146 -8.96 21.72 12.30
CA LEU A 146 -9.62 20.46 11.96
C LEU A 146 -11.15 20.49 12.04
N GLY A 147 -11.75 21.40 12.81
CA GLY A 147 -13.20 21.58 12.87
C GLY A 147 -14.01 20.52 13.65
N SER A 148 -13.66 19.22 13.63
CA SER A 148 -14.32 18.09 14.37
C SER A 148 -13.75 16.70 13.91
N PRO A 149 -14.06 15.58 14.60
CA PRO A 149 -13.22 14.93 15.61
C PRO A 149 -11.96 14.24 15.04
N GLU A 150 -10.99 14.01 15.92
CA GLU A 150 -9.72 13.40 15.59
C GLU A 150 -9.91 11.96 15.08
N VAL A 151 -9.29 11.62 13.95
CA VAL A 151 -9.25 10.26 13.41
C VAL A 151 -7.80 9.88 13.17
N GLY A 152 -7.41 8.71 13.69
CA GLY A 152 -6.06 8.17 13.58
C GLY A 152 -6.11 6.65 13.65
N VAL A 153 -6.63 6.01 12.61
CA VAL A 153 -6.73 4.55 12.55
C VAL A 153 -5.35 3.94 12.42
N ALA A 154 -4.53 4.47 11.50
CA ALA A 154 -3.15 4.04 11.38
C ALA A 154 -2.19 5.20 11.08
N GLY A 155 -1.03 5.22 11.73
CA GLY A 155 0.08 6.09 11.30
C GLY A 155 0.50 5.71 9.88
N ILE A 156 0.81 4.43 9.68
CA ILE A 156 1.10 3.82 8.38
C ILE A 156 0.16 2.63 8.17
N ALA A 157 -0.78 2.75 7.23
CA ALA A 157 -1.46 1.61 6.62
C ALA A 157 -0.62 1.15 5.41
N GLY A 158 0.36 0.30 5.69
CA GLY A 158 1.44 -0.05 4.80
C GLY A 158 1.13 -1.19 3.82
N PRO A 159 1.99 -1.34 2.79
CA PRO A 159 1.72 -2.23 1.69
C PRO A 159 1.77 -3.71 2.08
N GLY A 160 1.03 -4.52 1.32
CA GLY A 160 1.38 -5.91 1.08
C GLY A 160 2.14 -5.99 -0.24
N GLY A 161 3.30 -6.64 -0.27
CA GLY A 161 4.11 -6.66 -1.49
C GLY A 161 5.35 -7.53 -1.37
N LEU A 162 6.14 -7.51 -2.44
CA LEU A 162 7.38 -8.26 -2.57
C LEU A 162 8.56 -7.41 -2.09
N GLY A 163 9.36 -7.97 -1.18
CA GLY A 163 10.63 -7.37 -0.76
C GLY A 163 10.57 -6.62 0.56
N ALA A 164 11.68 -5.95 0.89
CA ALA A 164 11.87 -5.24 2.15
C ALA A 164 11.27 -3.81 2.12
N PHE A 165 10.23 -3.57 2.92
CA PHE A 165 9.70 -2.23 3.19
C PHE A 165 10.40 -1.63 4.42
N ILE A 166 11.28 -0.69 4.17
CA ILE A 166 12.19 -0.14 5.18
C ILE A 166 11.65 1.18 5.75
N ILE A 167 11.56 1.26 7.08
CA ILE A 167 11.19 2.45 7.84
C ILE A 167 12.36 2.79 8.78
N GLU A 168 12.92 3.99 8.62
CA GLU A 168 14.13 4.43 9.31
C GLU A 168 13.90 5.75 10.05
N ASN A 169 14.44 5.87 11.27
CA ASN A 169 14.48 7.11 12.06
C ASN A 169 13.13 7.83 12.08
N THR A 170 12.08 7.10 12.43
CA THR A 170 10.70 7.58 12.36
C THR A 170 10.07 7.59 13.75
N ALA A 171 9.39 8.69 14.10
CA ALA A 171 8.73 8.85 15.38
C ALA A 171 7.22 8.68 15.27
N PHE A 172 6.63 7.98 16.25
CA PHE A 172 5.18 7.89 16.41
C PHE A 172 4.78 8.54 17.73
N LYS A 173 3.66 9.29 17.72
CA LYS A 173 3.21 10.06 18.88
C LYS A 173 1.70 10.07 19.03
N GLY A 174 1.23 10.10 20.27
CA GLY A 174 -0.18 10.22 20.61
C GLY A 174 -0.97 8.92 20.51
N HIS A 175 -2.30 9.04 20.47
CA HIS A 175 -3.25 7.93 20.53
C HIS A 175 -3.63 7.43 19.14
N LEU A 176 -2.63 6.93 18.40
CA LEU A 176 -2.86 6.21 17.14
C LEU A 176 -3.58 4.89 17.42
N GLY A 177 -4.47 4.43 16.55
CA GLY A 177 -5.04 3.07 16.64
C GLY A 177 -3.95 2.01 16.49
N ASP A 178 -3.31 2.01 15.32
CA ASP A 178 -2.13 1.22 15.00
C ASP A 178 -1.01 2.20 14.50
N ALA A 179 0.23 2.06 14.93
CA ALA A 179 1.32 2.91 14.43
C ALA A 179 1.75 2.45 13.03
N ILE A 180 2.09 1.16 12.89
CA ILE A 180 2.46 0.53 11.62
C ILE A 180 1.56 -0.69 11.41
N ALA A 181 0.76 -0.70 10.35
CA ALA A 181 -0.14 -1.79 10.03
C ALA A 181 0.15 -2.33 8.63
N ALA A 182 0.49 -3.61 8.53
CA ALA A 182 0.87 -4.25 7.28
C ALA A 182 -0.34 -4.72 6.45
N ASN A 183 -0.06 -5.03 5.18
CA ASN A 183 -0.99 -5.71 4.27
C ASN A 183 -2.29 -4.95 4.01
N GLN A 184 -2.25 -3.62 3.89
CA GLN A 184 -3.43 -2.81 3.59
C GLN A 184 -4.17 -3.31 2.33
N HIS A 185 -5.40 -3.80 2.53
CA HIS A 185 -6.26 -4.37 1.47
C HIS A 185 -5.62 -5.52 0.67
N CYS A 186 -4.58 -6.16 1.20
CA CYS A 186 -3.89 -7.22 0.47
C CYS A 186 -4.71 -8.52 0.42
N GLY A 187 -4.72 -9.17 -0.75
CA GLY A 187 -5.40 -10.46 -0.95
C GLY A 187 -6.87 -10.32 -1.30
N LEU A 188 -7.34 -9.08 -1.50
CA LEU A 188 -8.69 -8.78 -1.98
C LEU A 188 -8.68 -8.61 -3.51
N THR A 189 -9.80 -8.96 -4.13
CA THR A 189 -10.00 -8.80 -5.58
C THR A 189 -9.80 -7.34 -6.01
N GLY A 190 -8.85 -7.10 -6.92
CA GLY A 190 -8.60 -5.77 -7.49
C GLY A 190 -7.68 -4.86 -6.66
N THR A 191 -7.14 -5.32 -5.52
CA THR A 191 -6.26 -4.52 -4.66
C THR A 191 -5.11 -5.31 -4.04
N GLY A 192 -3.93 -4.68 -3.98
CA GLY A 192 -2.80 -5.12 -3.16
C GLY A 192 -1.79 -6.06 -3.85
N GLY A 193 -0.59 -6.11 -3.28
CA GLY A 193 0.49 -7.01 -3.70
C GLY A 193 0.26 -8.47 -3.28
N LEU A 194 1.31 -9.29 -3.36
CA LEU A 194 1.32 -10.52 -2.55
C LEU A 194 1.39 -10.14 -1.08
N CYS A 195 0.64 -10.83 -0.22
CA CYS A 195 0.51 -10.45 1.19
C CYS A 195 1.69 -10.88 2.06
N THR A 196 2.89 -10.80 1.50
CA THR A 196 4.14 -11.31 2.05
C THR A 196 5.20 -10.22 2.21
N PRO A 197 4.89 -9.04 2.78
CA PRO A 197 5.90 -8.00 2.96
C PRO A 197 6.87 -8.37 4.09
N GLU A 198 8.12 -7.94 3.94
CA GLU A 198 9.09 -7.87 5.03
C GLU A 198 9.24 -6.41 5.45
N TYR A 199 8.82 -6.06 6.67
CA TYR A 199 9.05 -4.74 7.23
C TYR A 199 10.39 -4.74 7.96
N GLN A 200 11.28 -3.83 7.60
CA GLN A 200 12.54 -3.61 8.31
C GLN A 200 12.50 -2.26 9.02
N LEU A 201 12.54 -2.30 10.34
CA LEU A 201 12.52 -1.14 11.21
C LEU A 201 13.94 -0.79 11.65
N ALA A 202 14.22 0.50 11.75
CA ALA A 202 15.47 1.01 12.30
C ALA A 202 15.20 2.36 12.99
N GLN A 203 15.68 2.49 14.22
CA GLN A 203 15.65 3.72 15.01
C GLN A 203 14.22 4.28 15.15
N ILE A 204 13.25 3.42 15.44
CA ILE A 204 11.88 3.86 15.65
C ILE A 204 11.71 4.45 17.05
N ASP A 205 11.24 5.69 17.13
CA ASP A 205 10.96 6.36 18.40
C ASP A 205 9.51 6.13 18.83
N TRP A 206 9.37 5.35 19.90
CA TRP A 206 8.10 5.04 20.55
C TRP A 206 7.80 5.89 21.79
N SER A 207 8.70 6.81 22.18
CA SER A 207 8.64 7.50 23.48
C SER A 207 7.39 8.35 23.69
N GLY A 208 6.76 8.82 22.61
CA GLY A 208 5.54 9.61 22.62
C GLY A 208 4.26 8.83 22.34
N VAL A 209 4.32 7.50 22.16
CA VAL A 209 3.16 6.67 21.81
C VAL A 209 2.29 6.37 23.03
N ASN A 210 0.97 6.44 22.86
CA ASN A 210 0.04 6.05 23.91
C ASN A 210 0.13 4.52 24.18
N PRO A 211 0.07 4.05 25.45
CA PRO A 211 0.12 2.62 25.77
C PRO A 211 -0.94 1.75 25.10
N ASP A 212 -2.10 2.31 24.73
CA ASP A 212 -3.18 1.59 24.06
C ASP A 212 -2.98 1.45 22.54
N THR A 213 -2.04 2.21 21.96
CA THR A 213 -1.67 2.12 20.55
C THR A 213 -0.94 0.81 20.26
N ARG A 214 -1.36 0.11 19.20
CA ARG A 214 -0.58 -1.02 18.68
C ARG A 214 0.62 -0.49 17.93
N ARG A 215 1.84 -0.92 18.26
CA ARG A 215 3.05 -0.50 17.52
C ARG A 215 3.09 -1.13 16.13
N ILE A 216 2.82 -2.42 16.06
CA ILE A 216 2.72 -3.16 14.79
C ILE A 216 1.42 -3.95 14.69
N ARG A 217 0.92 -4.14 13.48
CA ARG A 217 -0.25 -4.98 13.17
C ARG A 217 -0.02 -5.78 11.88
N PHE A 218 -0.40 -7.05 11.86
CA PHE A 218 -0.15 -7.92 10.71
C PHE A 218 -1.13 -7.74 9.55
N GLY A 219 -2.38 -7.34 9.79
CA GLY A 219 -3.34 -7.10 8.71
C GLY A 219 -4.33 -5.99 9.03
N ILE A 220 -4.45 -5.03 8.12
CA ILE A 220 -5.39 -3.90 8.23
C ILE A 220 -6.31 -3.81 7.00
N SER A 221 -7.51 -3.27 7.20
CA SER A 221 -8.55 -3.14 6.17
C SER A 221 -8.81 -4.45 5.43
N ASN A 222 -9.09 -5.53 6.16
CA ASN A 222 -9.32 -6.88 5.63
C ASN A 222 -8.12 -7.51 4.88
N GLY A 223 -6.93 -6.92 5.01
CA GLY A 223 -5.69 -7.52 4.55
C GLY A 223 -5.40 -8.87 5.21
N ASN A 224 -4.83 -9.80 4.45
CA ASN A 224 -4.33 -11.06 5.01
C ASN A 224 -3.27 -10.77 6.09
N ASP A 225 -3.40 -11.40 7.25
CA ASP A 225 -2.58 -11.16 8.45
C ASP A 225 -1.61 -12.32 8.75
N VAL A 226 -1.43 -13.27 7.83
CA VAL A 226 -0.66 -14.50 8.07
C VAL A 226 0.83 -14.27 7.84
N LEU A 227 1.20 -13.70 6.69
CA LEU A 227 2.58 -13.69 6.20
C LEU A 227 3.42 -12.42 6.42
N PRO A 228 2.93 -11.26 6.91
CA PRO A 228 3.82 -10.14 7.20
C PRO A 228 4.78 -10.46 8.34
N ILE A 229 6.00 -9.94 8.21
CA ILE A 229 7.09 -10.05 9.18
C ILE A 229 7.59 -8.66 9.47
N PHE A 230 7.84 -8.34 10.74
CA PHE A 230 8.56 -7.14 11.15
C PHE A 230 9.92 -7.56 11.70
N SER A 231 10.99 -6.91 11.25
CA SER A 231 12.37 -7.14 11.69
C SER A 231 13.03 -5.83 12.09
N THR A 232 14.08 -5.91 12.90
CA THR A 232 14.85 -4.76 13.38
C THR A 232 16.32 -5.13 13.58
N PHE A 233 17.20 -4.13 13.50
CA PHE A 233 18.61 -4.25 13.92
C PHE A 233 18.87 -3.68 15.32
N ASP A 234 17.86 -3.05 15.92
CA ASP A 234 17.90 -2.39 17.22
C ASP A 234 16.64 -2.68 18.05
N ASP A 235 16.43 -1.97 19.15
CA ASP A 235 15.31 -2.21 20.06
C ASP A 235 13.92 -1.76 19.56
N SER A 236 13.76 -1.41 18.28
CA SER A 236 12.48 -0.97 17.69
C SER A 236 11.33 -1.97 17.89
N LEU A 237 11.61 -3.25 18.11
CA LEU A 237 10.60 -4.29 18.40
C LEU A 237 10.56 -4.73 19.87
N GLY A 238 11.10 -3.93 20.80
CA GLY A 238 11.00 -4.20 22.24
C GLY A 238 11.77 -5.43 22.71
N GLY A 239 12.98 -5.60 22.19
CA GLY A 239 13.90 -6.70 22.55
C GLY A 239 13.82 -7.94 21.65
N TYR A 240 12.96 -7.94 20.64
CA TYR A 240 12.92 -8.95 19.59
C TYR A 240 13.68 -8.47 18.35
N VAL A 241 14.36 -9.39 17.65
CA VAL A 241 14.97 -9.11 16.36
C VAL A 241 13.93 -9.18 15.24
N SER A 242 12.98 -10.11 15.36
CA SER A 242 11.85 -10.20 14.43
C SER A 242 10.56 -10.61 15.15
N VAL A 243 9.44 -10.17 14.62
CA VAL A 243 8.10 -10.58 15.04
C VAL A 243 7.28 -10.96 13.81
N ALA A 244 6.71 -12.15 13.82
CA ALA A 244 5.80 -12.66 12.79
C ALA A 244 4.40 -12.92 13.36
N SER A 245 3.42 -13.08 12.47
CA SER A 245 2.05 -13.39 12.86
C SER A 245 1.96 -14.65 13.73
N SER A 246 1.07 -14.64 14.71
CA SER A 246 0.80 -15.79 15.57
C SER A 246 0.23 -17.01 14.80
N ARG A 247 -0.21 -16.80 13.55
CA ARG A 247 -0.69 -17.86 12.65
C ARG A 247 0.45 -18.72 12.05
N GLN A 248 1.70 -18.26 12.15
CA GLN A 248 2.88 -18.98 11.67
C GLN A 248 3.48 -19.84 12.79
N ASP A 249 2.66 -20.75 13.32
CA ASP A 249 2.97 -21.52 14.53
C ASP A 249 4.13 -22.53 14.37
N HIS A 250 4.62 -22.76 13.13
CA HIS A 250 5.86 -23.52 12.92
C HIS A 250 7.07 -22.88 13.58
N LEU A 251 7.07 -21.55 13.72
CA LEU A 251 8.14 -20.79 14.35
C LEU A 251 8.30 -21.12 15.83
N LEU A 252 7.23 -21.52 16.53
CA LEU A 252 7.31 -21.92 17.94
C LEU A 252 8.08 -23.22 18.18
N GLY A 253 8.49 -23.92 17.11
CA GLY A 253 9.43 -25.05 17.18
C GLY A 253 10.91 -24.63 17.17
N LEU A 254 11.20 -23.37 16.84
CA LEU A 254 12.56 -22.85 16.72
C LEU A 254 13.08 -22.40 18.09
N PRO A 255 14.38 -22.62 18.38
CA PRO A 255 15.03 -21.96 19.52
C PRO A 255 14.90 -20.44 19.40
N GLY A 256 14.65 -19.77 20.54
CA GLY A 256 14.61 -18.32 20.59
C GLY A 256 13.32 -17.66 20.07
N CYS A 257 12.35 -18.44 19.58
CA CYS A 257 11.03 -17.96 19.17
C CYS A 257 9.93 -18.34 20.17
N HIS A 258 9.11 -17.36 20.57
CA HIS A 258 7.98 -17.58 21.46
C HIS A 258 6.82 -16.61 21.21
N SER A 259 5.62 -16.96 21.68
CA SER A 259 4.49 -16.04 21.67
C SER A 259 4.83 -14.83 22.57
N THR A 260 4.74 -13.63 22.01
CA THR A 260 5.07 -12.39 22.75
C THR A 260 4.09 -12.12 23.88
N GLY A 261 2.80 -12.45 23.69
CA GLY A 261 1.71 -12.03 24.57
C GLY A 261 1.57 -10.50 24.69
N ASP A 262 2.25 -9.73 23.84
CA ASP A 262 2.24 -8.27 23.85
C ASP A 262 1.23 -7.77 22.84
N ARG A 263 0.17 -7.13 23.32
CA ARG A 263 -0.85 -6.51 22.47
C ARG A 263 -0.26 -5.45 21.56
N ALA A 264 0.77 -4.72 21.98
CA ALA A 264 1.43 -3.71 21.17
C ALA A 264 2.17 -4.31 19.97
N LEU A 265 2.50 -5.61 20.02
CA LEU A 265 3.10 -6.40 18.94
C LEU A 265 2.09 -7.38 18.31
N ASP A 266 0.80 -7.07 18.41
CA ASP A 266 -0.30 -7.86 17.87
C ASP A 266 -0.34 -9.32 18.37
N ASN A 267 0.20 -9.58 19.57
CA ASN A 267 0.39 -10.91 20.15
C ASN A 267 1.12 -11.88 19.20
N GLY A 268 2.02 -11.36 18.36
CA GLY A 268 2.80 -12.15 17.41
C GLY A 268 3.78 -13.13 18.06
N ILE A 269 4.51 -13.86 17.23
CA ILE A 269 5.63 -14.70 17.62
C ILE A 269 6.90 -13.86 17.48
N GLY A 270 7.57 -13.58 18.59
CA GLY A 270 8.82 -12.84 18.63
C GLY A 270 10.00 -13.81 18.65
N CYS A 271 11.05 -13.48 17.90
CA CYS A 271 12.27 -14.25 17.79
C CYS A 271 13.51 -13.38 18.08
N ASP A 272 14.54 -13.99 18.64
CA ASP A 272 15.88 -13.41 18.85
C ASP A 272 16.79 -13.49 17.62
N VAL A 273 16.31 -14.15 16.55
CA VAL A 273 16.97 -14.26 15.25
C VAL A 273 16.17 -13.56 14.16
N PRO A 274 16.84 -13.11 13.07
CA PRO A 274 16.13 -12.54 11.93
C PRO A 274 15.22 -13.58 11.27
N LEU A 275 13.98 -13.17 11.03
CA LEU A 275 13.04 -13.90 10.18
C LEU A 275 12.99 -13.26 8.79
N ARG A 276 12.95 -14.12 7.77
CA ARG A 276 12.81 -13.74 6.36
C ARG A 276 11.70 -14.54 5.70
N ARG A 277 11.23 -14.03 4.58
CA ARG A 277 10.25 -14.66 3.73
C ARG A 277 10.91 -15.74 2.90
N LEU A 278 10.33 -16.91 2.92
CA LEU A 278 10.48 -17.94 1.90
C LEU A 278 9.23 -17.89 1.02
N GLN A 279 9.43 -17.62 -0.27
CA GLN A 279 8.38 -17.57 -1.28
C GLN A 279 8.56 -18.71 -2.28
N VAL A 280 7.46 -19.40 -2.57
CA VAL A 280 7.37 -20.35 -3.68
C VAL A 280 6.31 -19.83 -4.65
N TRP A 281 6.74 -19.11 -5.67
CA TRP A 281 5.89 -18.73 -6.78
C TRP A 281 5.39 -19.99 -7.49
N SER A 282 4.11 -20.00 -7.89
CA SER A 282 3.49 -21.16 -8.56
C SER A 282 2.62 -20.69 -9.70
N SER A 283 2.89 -21.13 -10.93
CA SER A 283 1.97 -20.87 -12.05
C SER A 283 0.79 -21.85 -12.11
N HIS A 284 0.85 -22.93 -11.33
CA HIS A 284 -0.11 -24.04 -11.36
C HIS A 284 -1.14 -24.00 -10.21
N GLY A 285 -1.36 -22.84 -9.60
CA GLY A 285 -2.34 -22.74 -8.52
C GLY A 285 -1.84 -23.31 -7.19
N ASN A 286 -2.81 -23.65 -6.34
CA ASN A 286 -2.55 -24.23 -5.03
C ASN A 286 -2.20 -25.72 -5.15
N GLN A 287 -0.90 -26.01 -5.17
CA GLN A 287 -0.27 -27.33 -5.09
C GLN A 287 -0.21 -27.95 -3.66
N GLY A 288 -0.74 -27.28 -2.63
CA GLY A 288 -0.69 -27.73 -1.23
C GLY A 288 0.74 -27.86 -0.70
N ALA A 289 1.48 -26.75 -0.70
CA ALA A 289 2.85 -26.71 -0.17
C ALA A 289 2.87 -26.89 1.36
N VAL A 290 3.82 -27.67 1.86
CA VAL A 290 4.03 -27.88 3.29
C VAL A 290 5.48 -27.54 3.64
N LEU A 291 5.67 -26.64 4.60
CA LEU A 291 6.97 -26.36 5.20
C LEU A 291 7.19 -27.32 6.37
N VAL A 292 8.36 -27.93 6.44
CA VAL A 292 8.85 -28.66 7.62
C VAL A 292 9.97 -27.83 8.24
N ALA A 293 9.69 -27.27 9.41
CA ALA A 293 10.64 -26.47 10.18
C ALA A 293 11.68 -27.34 10.90
N PRO A 294 12.81 -26.75 11.33
CA PRO A 294 13.72 -27.38 12.30
C PRO A 294 12.94 -28.00 13.46
N GLY A 295 13.32 -29.22 13.85
CA GLY A 295 12.57 -30.01 14.84
C GLY A 295 11.38 -30.80 14.28
N GLY A 296 11.09 -30.69 12.97
CA GLY A 296 10.15 -31.56 12.26
C GLY A 296 8.69 -31.10 12.30
N ARG A 297 8.40 -29.92 12.85
CA ARG A 297 7.04 -29.36 12.83
C ARG A 297 6.64 -29.04 11.39
N ARG A 298 5.46 -29.51 11.00
CA ARG A 298 4.91 -29.35 9.64
C ARG A 298 3.85 -28.26 9.64
N TRP A 299 3.88 -27.40 8.64
CA TRP A 299 2.92 -26.29 8.49
C TRP A 299 2.51 -26.16 7.04
N ALA A 300 1.20 -26.05 6.80
CA ALA A 300 0.68 -25.82 5.47
C ALA A 300 1.01 -24.39 5.09
N MET A 301 1.82 -24.21 4.05
CA MET A 301 2.22 -22.87 3.65
C MET A 301 1.01 -22.08 3.17
N GLU A 302 0.91 -20.84 3.63
CA GLU A 302 -0.18 -19.96 3.23
C GLU A 302 -0.07 -19.67 1.73
N PHE A 303 -1.17 -19.93 1.03
CA PHE A 303 -1.26 -19.72 -0.41
C PHE A 303 -2.01 -18.43 -0.69
N ILE A 304 -1.33 -17.49 -1.33
CA ILE A 304 -1.96 -16.28 -1.87
C ILE A 304 -2.29 -16.55 -3.33
N GLY A 305 -3.58 -16.65 -3.62
CA GLY A 305 -4.09 -16.89 -4.97
C GLY A 305 -4.01 -15.65 -5.87
N PRO A 306 -4.14 -15.83 -7.19
CA PRO A 306 -4.01 -14.73 -8.13
C PRO A 306 -5.19 -13.76 -8.00
N PRO A 307 -4.96 -12.44 -8.13
CA PRO A 307 -6.04 -11.50 -8.37
C PRO A 307 -6.70 -11.78 -9.73
N THR A 308 -7.92 -11.28 -9.92
CA THR A 308 -8.79 -11.60 -11.07
C THR A 308 -8.18 -11.36 -12.45
N ASN A 309 -7.15 -10.53 -12.56
CA ASN A 309 -6.53 -10.11 -13.81
C ASN A 309 -5.01 -10.44 -13.91
N ASN A 310 -4.42 -11.14 -12.94
CA ASN A 310 -3.00 -11.52 -13.01
C ASN A 310 -2.74 -12.91 -12.44
N ASN A 311 -2.74 -13.91 -13.33
CA ASN A 311 -2.49 -15.31 -12.96
C ASN A 311 -1.02 -15.60 -12.60
N ARG A 312 -0.09 -14.66 -12.74
CA ARG A 312 1.31 -14.84 -12.30
C ARG A 312 1.51 -14.48 -10.84
N LYS A 313 0.65 -13.62 -10.30
CA LYS A 313 0.75 -13.08 -8.94
C LYS A 313 0.15 -14.04 -7.92
N GLN A 314 0.73 -15.22 -7.80
CA GLN A 314 0.28 -16.24 -6.86
C GLN A 314 1.46 -17.07 -6.36
N ALA A 315 1.41 -17.44 -5.09
CA ALA A 315 2.53 -18.08 -4.44
C ALA A 315 2.15 -18.67 -3.07
N PHE A 316 3.01 -19.56 -2.60
CA PHE A 316 3.09 -19.92 -1.19
C PHE A 316 4.10 -19.04 -0.48
N GLY A 317 3.83 -18.72 0.78
CA GLY A 317 4.79 -18.03 1.64
C GLY A 317 4.92 -18.67 3.01
N ALA A 318 6.07 -18.44 3.64
CA ALA A 318 6.31 -18.72 5.05
C ALA A 318 7.42 -17.80 5.58
N ALA A 319 7.37 -17.44 6.87
CA ALA A 319 8.50 -16.91 7.60
C ALA A 319 9.45 -18.05 7.98
N VAL A 320 10.75 -17.82 7.82
CA VAL A 320 11.82 -18.75 8.14
C VAL A 320 12.93 -17.99 8.86
N ALA A 321 13.60 -18.63 9.81
CA ALA A 321 14.74 -18.05 10.51
C ALA A 321 16.01 -18.21 9.67
N VAL A 322 16.83 -17.17 9.65
CA VAL A 322 18.12 -17.16 8.97
C VAL A 322 19.07 -18.16 9.62
N GLY A 323 19.84 -18.88 8.80
CA GLY A 323 20.85 -19.86 9.21
C GLY A 323 20.32 -21.27 9.51
N GLU A 324 19.01 -21.48 9.38
CA GLU A 324 18.35 -22.74 9.69
C GLU A 324 18.14 -23.64 8.46
N SER A 325 17.74 -24.90 8.71
CA SER A 325 17.45 -25.90 7.66
C SER A 325 15.97 -26.23 7.56
N TYR A 326 15.42 -26.18 6.35
CA TYR A 326 13.99 -26.39 6.08
C TYR A 326 13.77 -27.43 4.98
N VAL A 327 12.59 -28.06 5.00
CA VAL A 327 12.08 -28.85 3.87
C VAL A 327 10.78 -28.25 3.37
N VAL A 328 10.64 -28.05 2.06
CA VAL A 328 9.38 -27.70 1.41
C VAL A 328 8.88 -28.87 0.59
N GLU A 329 7.67 -29.33 0.88
CA GLU A 329 7.01 -30.43 0.16
C GLU A 329 5.93 -29.90 -0.79
N LEU A 330 6.08 -30.18 -2.08
CA LEU A 330 5.19 -29.78 -3.17
C LEU A 330 4.64 -31.01 -3.90
N SER A 331 3.58 -30.86 -4.71
CA SER A 331 3.09 -31.96 -5.56
C SER A 331 4.05 -32.26 -6.70
N HIS A 332 4.43 -31.26 -7.50
CA HIS A 332 5.23 -31.43 -8.72
C HIS A 332 6.25 -30.29 -8.90
N PRO A 333 7.31 -30.48 -9.71
CA PRO A 333 8.39 -29.51 -9.87
C PRO A 333 8.12 -28.41 -10.89
N ASP A 334 7.08 -28.55 -11.72
CA ASP A 334 6.84 -27.63 -12.83
C ASP A 334 6.26 -26.29 -12.36
N GLY A 335 6.68 -25.21 -13.02
CA GLY A 335 6.14 -23.87 -12.85
C GLY A 335 6.34 -23.25 -11.47
N ILE A 336 7.48 -23.55 -10.83
CA ILE A 336 7.87 -22.95 -9.56
C ILE A 336 9.07 -22.03 -9.72
N THR A 337 9.07 -20.92 -8.98
CA THR A 337 10.23 -20.04 -8.80
C THR A 337 10.40 -19.79 -7.31
N LEU A 338 11.62 -19.92 -6.80
CA LEU A 338 11.90 -19.73 -5.38
C LEU A 338 12.57 -18.40 -5.12
N GLU A 339 12.14 -17.78 -4.03
CA GLU A 339 12.68 -16.53 -3.53
C GLU A 339 12.86 -16.63 -2.02
N PHE A 340 13.97 -16.11 -1.51
CA PHE A 340 14.25 -16.07 -0.07
C PHE A 340 14.86 -14.74 0.31
N SER A 341 14.24 -14.04 1.26
CA SER A 341 14.67 -12.71 1.69
C SER A 341 14.68 -11.69 0.54
N ASP A 342 15.30 -10.54 0.78
CA ASP A 342 15.47 -9.44 -0.15
C ASP A 342 16.97 -9.18 -0.39
N VAL A 343 17.34 -8.71 -1.59
CA VAL A 343 18.74 -8.47 -1.94
C VAL A 343 19.40 -7.39 -1.09
N VAL A 344 18.61 -6.49 -0.48
CA VAL A 344 19.12 -5.43 0.41
C VAL A 344 19.98 -5.98 1.55
N TYR A 345 19.72 -7.21 2.00
CA TYR A 345 20.55 -7.93 2.96
C TYR A 345 21.76 -8.55 2.24
N GLY A 346 22.93 -7.93 2.39
CA GLY A 346 24.16 -8.28 1.68
C GLY A 346 24.60 -7.22 0.67
N THR A 347 23.69 -6.39 0.12
CA THR A 347 24.06 -5.24 -0.72
C THR A 347 24.22 -3.95 0.07
N ASP A 348 23.20 -3.58 0.87
CA ASP A 348 23.16 -2.31 1.61
C ASP A 348 23.21 -2.54 3.12
N PHE A 349 22.66 -3.65 3.61
CA PHE A 349 22.82 -4.11 4.99
C PHE A 349 23.91 -5.19 5.09
N PRO A 350 24.71 -5.19 6.16
CA PRO A 350 25.77 -6.18 6.32
C PRO A 350 25.20 -7.56 6.62
N GLY A 351 25.84 -8.58 6.05
CA GLY A 351 25.47 -9.98 6.24
C GLY A 351 24.47 -10.45 5.20
N GLU A 352 24.93 -11.34 4.32
CA GLU A 352 24.05 -12.05 3.41
C GLU A 352 23.27 -13.11 4.20
N ASP A 353 21.95 -12.95 4.27
CA ASP A 353 21.05 -13.93 4.87
C ASP A 353 21.02 -15.20 4.02
N TRP A 354 21.00 -16.38 4.67
CA TRP A 354 20.90 -17.67 4.01
C TRP A 354 20.10 -18.68 4.83
N ILE A 355 19.57 -19.71 4.17
CA ILE A 355 19.04 -20.95 4.77
C ILE A 355 19.47 -22.17 3.95
N ASP A 356 19.47 -23.35 4.56
CA ASP A 356 19.55 -24.61 3.83
C ASP A 356 18.13 -25.12 3.52
N LEU A 357 17.83 -25.37 2.25
CA LEU A 357 16.50 -25.76 1.80
C LEU A 357 16.55 -27.09 1.03
N GLU A 358 15.71 -28.04 1.43
CA GLU A 358 15.38 -29.22 0.65
C GLU A 358 13.97 -29.07 0.05
N ILE A 359 13.84 -29.26 -1.26
CA ILE A 359 12.54 -29.34 -1.94
C ILE A 359 12.25 -30.80 -2.26
N ARG A 360 11.08 -31.25 -1.80
CA ARG A 360 10.56 -32.60 -2.05
C ARG A 360 9.29 -32.54 -2.89
N PHE A 361 9.23 -33.32 -3.95
CA PHE A 361 8.06 -33.45 -4.82
C PHE A 361 7.40 -34.80 -4.59
N ARG A 362 6.12 -34.77 -4.18
CA ARG A 362 5.35 -35.98 -3.86
C ARG A 362 5.15 -36.87 -5.08
N ASP A 363 4.89 -36.27 -6.24
CA ASP A 363 4.57 -36.99 -7.47
C ASP A 363 5.80 -37.29 -8.34
N ARG A 364 6.94 -36.66 -8.02
CA ARG A 364 8.21 -36.74 -8.76
C ARG A 364 9.43 -36.78 -7.83
N PRO A 365 9.61 -37.80 -6.97
CA PRO A 365 10.71 -37.85 -6.02
C PRO A 365 12.11 -37.76 -6.65
N GLU A 366 12.25 -38.15 -7.92
CA GLU A 366 13.47 -38.03 -8.70
C GLU A 366 13.90 -36.58 -8.96
N ALA A 367 12.97 -35.63 -8.84
CA ALA A 367 13.21 -34.19 -9.02
C ALA A 367 13.58 -33.48 -7.70
N ASN A 368 13.61 -34.20 -6.58
CA ASN A 368 13.98 -33.66 -5.28
C ASN A 368 15.38 -33.04 -5.34
N ARG A 369 15.56 -31.92 -4.63
CA ARG A 369 16.82 -31.20 -4.63
C ARG A 369 17.05 -30.48 -3.31
N ALA A 370 18.30 -30.36 -2.93
CA ALA A 370 18.74 -29.61 -1.77
C ALA A 370 19.75 -28.56 -2.21
N CYS A 371 19.71 -27.41 -1.56
CA CYS A 371 20.45 -26.22 -1.95
C CYS A 371 20.57 -25.29 -0.75
N ARG A 372 21.67 -24.55 -0.68
CA ARG A 372 21.73 -23.35 0.15
C ARG A 372 21.11 -22.21 -0.65
N ILE A 373 20.18 -21.48 -0.06
CA ILE A 373 19.59 -20.30 -0.66
C ILE A 373 19.86 -19.06 0.16
N SER A 374 20.11 -17.94 -0.52
CA SER A 374 20.45 -16.68 0.12
C SER A 374 19.68 -15.49 -0.46
N SER A 375 19.73 -14.40 0.29
CA SER A 375 19.28 -13.06 -0.10
C SER A 375 19.95 -12.58 -1.39
N GLY A 376 21.22 -12.93 -1.60
CA GLY A 376 22.01 -12.59 -2.80
C GLY A 376 21.64 -13.33 -4.09
N HIS A 377 20.72 -14.30 -4.05
CA HIS A 377 20.28 -14.97 -5.27
C HIS A 377 19.61 -14.01 -6.26
N SER A 378 19.89 -14.20 -7.56
CA SER A 378 19.34 -13.36 -8.63
C SER A 378 17.82 -13.23 -8.56
N ARG A 379 17.35 -11.99 -8.68
CA ARG A 379 15.93 -11.61 -8.84
C ARG A 379 15.59 -11.21 -10.27
N ALA A 380 16.47 -11.52 -11.21
CA ALA A 380 16.27 -11.16 -12.59
C ALA A 380 14.91 -11.67 -13.08
N PHE A 381 14.11 -10.75 -13.62
CA PHE A 381 12.78 -11.01 -14.14
C PHE A 381 11.73 -11.48 -13.11
N ILE A 382 11.91 -11.22 -11.81
CA ILE A 382 10.93 -11.51 -10.74
C ILE A 382 10.45 -10.21 -10.11
N SER A 383 9.18 -9.83 -10.32
CA SER A 383 8.60 -8.59 -9.78
C SER A 383 7.52 -8.86 -8.73
N SER A 384 6.91 -7.80 -8.18
CA SER A 384 5.75 -7.93 -7.29
C SER A 384 4.55 -8.65 -7.91
N ASP A 385 4.53 -8.79 -9.24
CA ASP A 385 3.52 -9.52 -10.00
C ASP A 385 3.92 -10.97 -10.31
N GLY A 386 5.12 -11.41 -9.92
CA GLY A 386 5.65 -12.75 -10.14
C GLY A 386 6.77 -12.83 -11.16
N PRO A 387 7.26 -14.06 -11.40
CA PRO A 387 8.26 -14.32 -12.43
C PRO A 387 7.68 -14.00 -13.82
N LEU A 388 8.46 -13.31 -14.64
CA LEU A 388 8.09 -12.96 -16.02
C LEU A 388 7.99 -14.23 -16.89
N PHE A 389 8.87 -15.20 -16.63
CA PHE A 389 8.96 -16.48 -17.34
C PHE A 389 8.67 -17.64 -16.39
N ASP A 390 7.97 -18.64 -16.91
CA ASP A 390 7.52 -19.80 -16.14
C ASP A 390 8.19 -21.10 -16.62
N ASP A 391 9.46 -21.02 -16.99
CA ASP A 391 10.25 -22.15 -17.49
C ASP A 391 11.16 -22.78 -16.42
N GLY A 392 11.01 -22.35 -15.16
CA GLY A 392 11.81 -22.83 -14.02
C GLY A 392 13.28 -22.43 -14.07
N SER A 393 13.66 -21.50 -14.96
CA SER A 393 15.02 -20.98 -15.08
C SER A 393 15.34 -19.87 -14.07
N LEU A 394 14.32 -19.31 -13.41
CA LEU A 394 14.43 -18.15 -12.53
C LEU A 394 14.48 -18.55 -11.05
N GLY A 395 15.03 -17.63 -10.24
CA GLY A 395 15.05 -17.72 -8.78
C GLY A 395 16.13 -18.65 -8.23
N ALA A 396 16.01 -18.95 -6.95
CA ALA A 396 16.94 -19.80 -6.22
C ALA A 396 16.69 -21.29 -6.48
N CYS A 397 17.72 -22.12 -6.26
CA CYS A 397 17.57 -23.57 -6.23
C CYS A 397 16.86 -24.14 -7.48
N THR A 398 17.24 -23.63 -8.66
CA THR A 398 16.77 -24.15 -9.95
C THR A 398 17.36 -25.53 -10.22
N ALA A 399 16.74 -26.31 -11.11
CA ALA A 399 17.24 -27.63 -11.48
C ALA A 399 18.70 -27.64 -11.97
N ALA A 400 19.17 -26.52 -12.55
CA ALA A 400 20.55 -26.36 -13.00
C ALA A 400 21.55 -26.14 -11.86
N THR A 401 21.13 -25.55 -10.74
CA THR A 401 22.00 -25.20 -9.59
C THR A 401 22.11 -26.31 -8.53
N ALA A 402 21.24 -27.33 -8.60
CA ALA A 402 21.12 -28.39 -7.59
C ALA A 402 22.26 -29.43 -7.56
N SER A 403 23.40 -29.16 -8.21
CA SER A 403 24.51 -30.12 -8.30
C SER A 403 25.83 -29.51 -7.83
N SER A 404 25.98 -29.34 -6.53
CA SER A 404 27.28 -29.40 -5.85
C SER A 404 27.08 -29.87 -4.40
N PRO A 405 27.79 -30.91 -3.94
CA PRO A 405 27.86 -31.22 -2.51
C PRO A 405 28.39 -29.98 -1.76
N LEU A 406 27.98 -29.85 -0.50
CA LEU A 406 28.46 -28.86 0.46
C LEU A 406 29.99 -28.94 0.60
N ASP A 407 30.74 -28.30 -0.29
CA ASP A 407 32.19 -28.12 -0.16
C ASP A 407 32.49 -26.75 0.47
N GLU A 408 33.50 -26.77 1.34
CA GLU A 408 33.98 -25.71 2.23
C GLU A 408 34.07 -24.29 1.62
N PRO A 409 34.01 -23.24 2.47
CA PRO A 409 34.05 -21.86 2.01
C PRO A 409 35.34 -21.57 1.23
N PRO A 410 35.27 -20.92 0.05
CA PRO A 410 36.46 -20.52 -0.67
C PRO A 410 37.24 -19.48 0.14
N SER A 411 38.52 -19.78 0.33
CA SER A 411 39.53 -18.89 0.92
C SER A 411 39.54 -17.52 0.24
N SER A 412 39.52 -16.48 1.08
CA SER A 412 39.59 -15.05 0.75
C SER A 412 40.70 -14.74 -0.28
N PRO A 413 40.43 -14.01 -1.36
CA PRO A 413 41.49 -13.40 -2.15
C PRO A 413 41.99 -12.11 -1.46
N SER A 414 43.31 -12.06 -1.35
CA SER A 414 44.13 -11.05 -0.68
C SER A 414 43.92 -9.63 -1.20
N ASP A 415 44.01 -8.67 -0.25
CA ASP A 415 44.09 -7.23 -0.47
C ASP A 415 45.19 -6.82 -1.46
N GLU A 416 44.81 -6.13 -2.53
CA GLU A 416 45.69 -5.17 -3.21
C GLU A 416 44.89 -3.89 -3.53
N PRO A 417 45.38 -2.70 -3.11
CA PRO A 417 44.62 -1.46 -3.23
C PRO A 417 44.73 -0.88 -4.66
N PRO A 418 43.63 -0.40 -5.27
CA PRO A 418 43.71 0.32 -6.53
C PRO A 418 44.22 1.75 -6.31
N SER A 419 45.20 2.12 -7.13
CA SER A 419 45.85 3.42 -7.23
C SER A 419 44.91 4.56 -7.64
N SER A 420 45.00 5.69 -6.92
CA SER A 420 44.28 6.94 -7.17
C SER A 420 44.73 7.65 -8.45
N PRO A 421 43.82 8.26 -9.25
CA PRO A 421 44.14 9.32 -10.20
C PRO A 421 43.86 10.72 -9.61
N PRO A 422 44.52 11.78 -10.14
CA PRO A 422 44.67 13.07 -9.47
C PRO A 422 43.50 14.05 -9.67
N ASP A 423 43.39 14.94 -8.68
CA ASP A 423 42.55 16.14 -8.61
C ASP A 423 42.79 17.13 -9.77
N GLU A 424 41.72 17.57 -10.44
CA GLU A 424 41.62 18.95 -10.95
C GLU A 424 40.14 19.36 -11.16
N PRO A 425 39.69 20.53 -10.65
CA PRO A 425 38.28 20.94 -10.71
C PRO A 425 37.98 21.86 -11.92
N PRO A 426 36.80 21.77 -12.56
CA PRO A 426 36.29 22.85 -13.38
C PRO A 426 35.31 23.76 -12.62
N SER A 427 35.64 25.04 -12.70
CA SER A 427 34.91 26.26 -12.40
C SER A 427 33.38 26.26 -12.59
N LEU A 428 32.68 26.77 -11.57
CA LEU A 428 31.31 27.30 -11.60
C LEU A 428 31.22 28.59 -12.44
N PRO A 429 30.14 28.80 -13.22
CA PRO A 429 29.61 30.12 -13.49
C PRO A 429 28.46 30.46 -12.53
N SER A 430 28.54 31.67 -11.99
CA SER A 430 27.52 32.34 -11.19
C SER A 430 26.49 32.97 -12.12
N ASP A 431 25.19 32.71 -11.90
CA ASP A 431 24.12 33.53 -12.47
C ASP A 431 23.12 33.91 -11.36
N GLU A 432 22.97 35.22 -11.20
CA GLU A 432 22.04 35.91 -10.30
C GLU A 432 20.59 35.89 -10.82
N PRO A 433 19.59 36.15 -9.96
CA PRO A 433 18.20 35.80 -10.21
C PRO A 433 17.47 36.84 -11.09
N SER A 434 16.76 36.35 -12.11
CA SER A 434 15.80 37.15 -12.88
C SER A 434 14.43 37.14 -12.21
N SER A 435 13.95 38.34 -11.85
CA SER A 435 12.65 38.65 -11.25
C SER A 435 11.45 38.30 -12.14
N SER A 436 10.46 37.63 -11.57
CA SER A 436 9.13 37.42 -12.16
C SER A 436 8.23 38.67 -12.02
N PRO A 437 7.34 38.97 -12.98
CA PRO A 437 6.37 40.06 -12.90
C PRO A 437 5.19 39.73 -11.95
N PRO A 438 4.50 40.76 -11.40
CA PRO A 438 3.46 40.59 -10.38
C PRO A 438 2.13 40.02 -10.93
N PRO A 439 1.29 39.41 -10.07
CA PRO A 439 -0.02 38.86 -10.47
C PRO A 439 -1.01 39.96 -10.85
N GLN A 440 -1.84 39.71 -11.87
CA GLN A 440 -2.98 40.56 -12.23
C GLN A 440 -4.26 40.08 -11.54
N ASP A 441 -5.10 41.06 -11.18
CA ASP A 441 -6.32 40.93 -10.39
C ASP A 441 -7.42 40.04 -11.02
N ASP A 442 -8.08 39.29 -10.16
CA ASP A 442 -9.21 38.38 -10.43
C ASP A 442 -10.55 39.16 -10.39
N PRO A 443 -11.47 39.00 -11.37
CA PRO A 443 -12.78 39.67 -11.30
C PRO A 443 -13.79 38.93 -10.41
N SER A 444 -14.05 39.50 -9.23
CA SER A 444 -15.33 39.56 -8.48
C SER A 444 -16.23 38.30 -8.40
N VAL A 445 -16.32 37.75 -7.18
CA VAL A 445 -17.32 36.77 -6.71
C VAL A 445 -18.70 37.45 -6.52
N PRO A 446 -19.83 36.89 -7.01
CA PRO A 446 -21.19 37.39 -6.72
C PRO A 446 -21.70 36.97 -5.33
N SER A 447 -22.62 37.77 -4.76
CA SER A 447 -23.17 37.63 -3.39
C SER A 447 -24.11 36.44 -3.17
N THR A 448 -24.10 35.90 -1.95
CA THR A 448 -24.82 34.71 -1.45
C THR A 448 -26.26 34.99 -0.98
N ASP A 449 -27.16 35.45 -1.85
CA ASP A 449 -28.59 35.58 -1.50
C ASP A 449 -29.50 34.94 -2.57
N ALA A 450 -29.39 33.61 -2.74
CA ALA A 450 -30.39 32.82 -3.47
C ALA A 450 -31.19 31.97 -2.47
N GLU A 451 -32.50 32.23 -2.38
CA GLU A 451 -33.43 31.53 -1.50
C GLU A 451 -33.41 30.01 -1.73
N MET A 452 -33.24 29.29 -0.63
CA MET A 452 -32.88 27.87 -0.54
C MET A 452 -34.04 27.02 0.02
N VAL A 453 -35.28 27.21 -0.46
CA VAL A 453 -36.47 26.53 0.10
C VAL A 453 -37.36 25.95 -1.00
N CYS A 454 -37.57 24.62 -0.99
CA CYS A 454 -38.77 24.01 -1.58
C CYS A 454 -39.76 23.75 -0.45
N GLU A 455 -40.79 24.59 -0.32
CA GLU A 455 -41.90 24.29 0.58
C GLU A 455 -42.59 23.02 0.09
N GLY A 456 -42.57 21.96 0.91
CA GLY A 456 -43.29 20.71 0.61
C GLY A 456 -44.75 20.99 0.23
N ARG A 457 -45.28 20.29 -0.77
CA ARG A 457 -46.63 20.54 -1.32
C ARG A 457 -47.71 19.87 -0.47
N THR A 458 -47.37 18.84 0.30
CA THR A 458 -48.26 18.19 1.26
C THR A 458 -47.91 18.54 2.72
N ALA A 459 -48.81 18.24 3.65
CA ALA A 459 -48.56 18.47 5.09
C ALA A 459 -47.49 17.50 5.65
N GLU A 460 -47.43 16.27 5.13
CA GLU A 460 -46.39 15.29 5.48
C GLU A 460 -45.02 15.74 4.95
N GLU A 461 -44.95 16.24 3.71
CA GLU A 461 -43.69 16.77 3.14
C GLU A 461 -43.16 17.97 3.93
N ARG A 462 -44.04 18.85 4.44
CA ARG A 462 -43.63 20.00 5.25
C ARG A 462 -43.17 19.64 6.66
N ALA A 463 -43.81 18.66 7.30
CA ALA A 463 -43.38 18.16 8.61
C ALA A 463 -42.04 17.42 8.54
N LEU A 464 -41.81 16.68 7.45
CA LEU A 464 -40.59 15.92 7.20
C LEU A 464 -39.40 16.81 6.81
N ALA A 465 -39.65 17.87 6.03
CA ALA A 465 -38.65 18.90 5.74
C ALA A 465 -38.23 19.63 7.04
N ALA A 466 -39.21 20.01 7.88
CA ALA A 466 -38.92 20.68 9.14
C ALA A 466 -38.07 19.82 10.11
N SER A 467 -38.32 18.50 10.20
CA SER A 467 -37.54 17.61 11.10
C SER A 467 -36.11 17.40 10.62
N CYS A 468 -35.90 17.38 9.31
CA CYS A 468 -34.59 17.15 8.73
C CYS A 468 -33.78 18.46 8.64
N ASP A 469 -34.42 19.61 8.45
CA ASP A 469 -33.81 20.92 8.62
C ASP A 469 -33.36 21.13 10.07
N GLU A 470 -34.14 20.69 11.07
CA GLU A 470 -33.72 20.74 12.48
C GLU A 470 -32.48 19.86 12.75
N MET A 471 -32.36 18.69 12.11
CA MET A 471 -31.16 17.83 12.22
C MET A 471 -29.97 18.31 11.38
N LEU A 472 -30.19 18.95 10.23
CA LEU A 472 -29.14 19.44 9.33
C LEU A 472 -28.60 20.81 9.77
N PHE A 473 -29.44 21.76 10.18
CA PHE A 473 -28.96 23.08 10.61
C PHE A 473 -28.43 23.12 12.05
N SER A 474 -28.70 22.09 12.86
CA SER A 474 -28.05 21.94 14.18
C SER A 474 -26.68 21.26 14.13
N ASN A 475 -26.36 20.50 13.06
CA ASN A 475 -25.12 19.70 12.99
C ASN A 475 -24.27 19.79 11.70
N SER A 476 -24.75 20.36 10.59
CA SER A 476 -23.97 20.88 9.43
C SER A 476 -24.88 21.04 8.21
N PRO A 477 -24.99 22.23 7.59
CA PRO A 477 -25.53 22.31 6.23
C PRO A 477 -24.53 21.64 5.28
N ASN A 478 -25.00 21.00 4.21
CA ASN A 478 -24.17 20.37 3.17
C ASN A 478 -22.96 21.29 2.79
N PRO A 479 -21.71 20.88 3.08
CA PRO A 479 -20.55 21.77 2.97
C PRO A 479 -20.02 21.93 1.53
N PHE A 480 -20.52 21.16 0.56
CA PHE A 480 -19.93 21.14 -0.78
C PHE A 480 -20.50 22.16 -1.75
N THR A 481 -21.76 22.56 -1.57
CA THR A 481 -22.44 23.50 -2.50
C THR A 481 -23.42 24.44 -1.83
N GLY A 482 -23.76 24.21 -0.56
CA GLY A 482 -24.87 24.90 0.07
C GLY A 482 -26.23 24.61 -0.58
N GLU A 483 -26.37 23.61 -1.46
CA GLU A 483 -27.64 23.16 -2.04
C GLU A 483 -27.83 21.66 -1.74
N GLY A 484 -28.96 21.24 -1.16
CA GLY A 484 -29.19 19.81 -0.90
C GLY A 484 -30.66 19.48 -0.67
N TYR A 485 -31.25 18.71 -1.57
CA TYR A 485 -32.56 18.09 -1.38
C TYR A 485 -32.33 16.64 -0.90
N TYR A 486 -32.97 16.25 0.19
CA TYR A 486 -32.88 14.91 0.77
C TYR A 486 -34.27 14.24 0.81
N THR A 487 -34.28 12.93 1.00
CA THR A 487 -35.48 12.13 1.31
C THR A 487 -35.22 11.30 2.55
N VAL A 488 -36.28 10.89 3.25
CA VAL A 488 -36.16 9.99 4.40
C VAL A 488 -36.22 8.55 3.91
N ASP A 489 -35.17 7.80 4.20
CA ASP A 489 -35.03 6.38 3.90
C ASP A 489 -34.64 5.66 5.18
N SER A 490 -35.57 4.91 5.76
CA SER A 490 -35.35 4.23 7.04
C SER A 490 -34.20 3.22 7.00
N ARG A 491 -33.78 2.79 5.81
CA ARG A 491 -32.59 1.95 5.63
C ARG A 491 -31.30 2.70 5.97
N CYS A 492 -31.30 4.03 5.88
CA CYS A 492 -30.20 4.88 6.34
C CYS A 492 -30.14 5.05 7.87
N LEU A 493 -30.90 4.25 8.64
CA LEU A 493 -30.76 4.18 10.10
C LEU A 493 -29.86 3.03 10.56
N ASP A 494 -29.70 2.00 9.72
CA ASP A 494 -29.07 0.73 10.09
C ASP A 494 -28.17 0.13 8.99
N THR A 495 -28.21 0.68 7.77
CA THR A 495 -27.40 0.22 6.64
C THR A 495 -26.72 1.36 5.89
N SER A 496 -25.45 1.16 5.52
CA SER A 496 -24.71 2.11 4.68
C SER A 496 -25.07 1.89 3.21
N ILE A 497 -26.10 2.59 2.74
CA ILE A 497 -26.46 2.65 1.31
C ILE A 497 -26.03 4.00 0.70
N VAL A 498 -25.68 3.99 -0.58
CA VAL A 498 -25.17 5.18 -1.30
C VAL A 498 -26.15 6.35 -1.17
N GLY A 499 -25.63 7.49 -0.71
CA GLY A 499 -26.37 8.73 -0.48
C GLY A 499 -26.90 8.91 0.94
N CYS A 500 -26.76 7.95 1.86
CA CYS A 500 -27.12 8.17 3.27
C CYS A 500 -26.22 9.22 3.93
N VAL A 501 -26.82 10.09 4.73
CA VAL A 501 -26.10 11.07 5.54
C VAL A 501 -25.89 10.46 6.94
N GLY A 502 -24.84 9.66 7.10
CA GLY A 502 -24.64 8.87 8.32
C GLY A 502 -25.84 7.95 8.63
N ASP A 503 -26.11 7.71 9.92
CA ASP A 503 -27.25 6.89 10.39
C ASP A 503 -28.52 7.74 10.65
N SER A 504 -28.66 8.86 9.95
CA SER A 504 -29.72 9.85 10.22
C SER A 504 -31.10 9.46 9.70
N GLY A 505 -31.22 8.38 8.93
CA GLY A 505 -32.43 8.07 8.17
C GLY A 505 -32.65 9.00 6.97
N CYS A 506 -31.72 9.92 6.67
CA CYS A 506 -31.79 10.84 5.53
C CYS A 506 -30.87 10.37 4.39
N ARG A 507 -31.35 10.51 3.16
CA ARG A 507 -30.65 10.12 1.94
C ARG A 507 -30.69 11.24 0.89
N LEU A 508 -29.53 11.57 0.31
CA LEU A 508 -29.40 12.60 -0.72
C LEU A 508 -30.05 12.16 -2.04
N CYS A 509 -30.93 13.01 -2.55
CA CYS A 509 -31.52 12.89 -3.88
C CYS A 509 -30.46 13.32 -4.92
N HIS A 510 -30.32 12.58 -6.03
CA HIS A 510 -29.32 12.79 -7.11
C HIS A 510 -27.92 12.16 -6.92
N THR A 511 -27.73 11.26 -5.94
CA THR A 511 -26.50 10.46 -5.89
C THR A 511 -26.58 9.30 -6.90
N GLU A 512 -25.76 9.30 -7.95
CA GLU A 512 -25.70 8.18 -8.89
C GLU A 512 -25.22 6.90 -8.17
N PRO A 513 -25.87 5.75 -8.36
CA PRO A 513 -25.33 4.49 -7.88
C PRO A 513 -24.12 4.08 -8.73
N GLU A 514 -22.95 3.94 -8.11
CA GLU A 514 -21.81 3.26 -8.72
C GLU A 514 -22.25 1.85 -9.14
N THR A 515 -22.19 1.54 -10.44
CA THR A 515 -22.63 0.24 -10.95
C THR A 515 -21.56 -0.83 -10.69
N TRP A 516 -21.71 -1.57 -9.59
CA TRP A 516 -21.26 -2.97 -9.49
C TRP A 516 -22.40 -3.83 -8.88
N GLY A 517 -23.24 -4.36 -9.78
CA GLY A 517 -24.03 -5.60 -9.61
C GLY A 517 -24.91 -5.81 -8.37
N GLY A 518 -26.14 -5.29 -8.38
CA GLY A 518 -27.25 -5.86 -7.59
C GLY A 518 -28.32 -4.87 -7.14
N SER A 519 -29.29 -4.58 -8.01
CA SER A 519 -30.50 -3.77 -7.76
C SER A 519 -30.27 -2.37 -7.16
N SER A 520 -29.75 -1.44 -7.97
CA SER A 520 -29.72 -0.02 -7.63
C SER A 520 -31.06 0.66 -7.98
N SER A 521 -31.90 0.97 -6.99
CA SER A 521 -32.99 1.92 -7.17
C SER A 521 -32.47 3.34 -6.90
N PHE A 522 -32.65 4.24 -7.87
CA PHE A 522 -32.48 5.67 -7.66
C PHE A 522 -33.35 6.10 -6.45
N PRO A 523 -32.84 6.89 -5.50
CA PRO A 523 -33.72 7.58 -4.56
C PRO A 523 -34.63 8.53 -5.36
N LYS A 524 -35.94 8.34 -5.27
CA LYS A 524 -36.92 9.14 -6.03
C LYS A 524 -36.95 10.57 -5.50
N CYS A 525 -36.63 11.53 -6.36
CA CYS A 525 -36.63 12.95 -6.04
C CYS A 525 -38.05 13.54 -6.13
N PRO A 526 -38.39 14.59 -5.36
CA PRO A 526 -39.55 15.42 -5.63
C PRO A 526 -39.47 16.02 -7.05
N GLN A 527 -40.61 16.10 -7.74
CA GLN A 527 -40.65 16.52 -9.15
C GLN A 527 -40.04 17.92 -9.38
N CYS A 528 -40.17 18.86 -8.43
CA CYS A 528 -39.60 20.20 -8.55
C CYS A 528 -38.06 20.22 -8.60
N VAL A 529 -37.40 19.22 -8.00
CA VAL A 529 -35.94 19.07 -8.06
C VAL A 529 -35.52 18.55 -9.43
N CYS A 530 -36.25 17.56 -9.95
CA CYS A 530 -36.03 17.04 -11.30
C CYS A 530 -36.20 18.12 -12.37
N ASP A 531 -37.25 18.96 -12.24
CA ASP A 531 -37.54 20.03 -13.19
C ASP A 531 -36.45 21.13 -13.18
N LYS A 532 -35.84 21.43 -12.02
CA LYS A 532 -34.75 22.42 -11.89
C LYS A 532 -33.48 21.99 -12.64
N TRP A 533 -33.19 20.69 -12.63
CA TRP A 533 -31.93 20.14 -13.17
C TRP A 533 -32.08 19.38 -14.49
N GLY A 534 -33.30 19.26 -15.01
CA GLY A 534 -33.57 18.58 -16.28
C GLY A 534 -33.36 17.06 -16.22
N GLU A 535 -33.60 16.44 -15.06
CA GLU A 535 -33.45 15.00 -14.87
C GLU A 535 -34.56 14.24 -15.62
N THR A 536 -34.17 13.30 -16.48
CA THR A 536 -35.07 12.58 -17.39
C THR A 536 -35.01 11.06 -17.21
N PHE A 537 -34.21 10.56 -16.28
CA PHE A 537 -34.05 9.13 -16.05
C PHE A 537 -35.34 8.49 -15.52
N PRO A 538 -35.87 7.44 -16.18
CA PRO A 538 -37.11 6.79 -15.74
C PRO A 538 -37.01 6.22 -14.33
N GLY A 539 -37.88 6.67 -13.43
CA GLY A 539 -37.92 6.23 -12.04
C GLY A 539 -37.02 7.02 -11.07
N ALA A 540 -36.34 8.06 -11.54
CA ALA A 540 -35.58 8.99 -10.69
C ALA A 540 -36.46 10.01 -9.94
N CYS A 541 -37.71 10.20 -10.38
CA CYS A 541 -38.65 11.17 -9.80
C CYS A 541 -39.93 10.46 -9.29
N LEU A 542 -40.60 11.08 -8.32
CA LEU A 542 -41.95 10.67 -7.91
C LEU A 542 -42.94 10.95 -9.04
N GLU A 543 -43.60 9.91 -9.56
CA GLU A 543 -44.63 10.08 -10.59
C GLU A 543 -45.78 10.94 -10.06
N GLN A 544 -46.19 11.94 -10.83
CA GLN A 544 -47.39 12.74 -10.53
C GLN A 544 -48.62 11.84 -10.54
N THR A 545 -49.13 11.48 -9.37
CA THR A 545 -50.52 11.02 -9.28
C THR A 545 -51.42 12.23 -9.51
N ALA A 546 -51.99 12.31 -10.70
CA ALA A 546 -53.10 13.21 -10.98
C ALA A 546 -54.28 12.84 -10.05
N GLN A 547 -54.38 13.50 -8.90
CA GLN A 547 -55.64 13.51 -8.16
C GLN A 547 -56.61 14.44 -8.87
N ALA A 548 -57.76 13.86 -9.20
CA ALA A 548 -58.84 14.43 -9.96
C ALA A 548 -59.29 15.78 -9.39
N VAL A 549 -59.35 16.77 -10.27
CA VAL A 549 -60.29 17.88 -10.12
C VAL A 549 -61.68 17.32 -10.45
N GLU A 550 -62.44 16.95 -9.44
CA GLU A 550 -63.90 16.94 -9.57
C GLU A 550 -64.40 18.38 -9.40
N VAL A 551 -64.92 18.90 -10.50
CA VAL A 551 -65.65 20.16 -10.60
C VAL A 551 -67.04 19.96 -9.99
N LEU A 552 -67.45 20.91 -9.15
CA LEU A 552 -68.82 21.47 -9.23
C LEU A 552 -68.73 22.93 -9.65
#